data_AF-A0AAJ0B2C9-F1
#
_entry.id   AF-A0AAJ0B2C9-F1
#
_cell.length_a   1.000
_cell.length_b   1.000
_cell.length_c   1.000
_cell.angle_alpha   90.00
_cell.angle_beta   90.00
_cell.angle_gamma   90.00
#
_symmetry.space_group_name_H-M   'P 1'
#
loop_
_entity.id
_entity.type
_entity.pdbx_description
1 polymer ?
#
loop_
_entity_poly.entity_id
_entity_poly.type
_entity_poly.pdbx_seq_one_letter_code
_entity_poly.pdbx_strand_id
1 'polypeptide(L)'
;PLPLMGMSISLPFALGPMPPHVEDMSRLALNELSRDFVLTLGGTKDPCWSTTKIMIALSKENTAVLHLLVGVTLAELSFRQSYPQLFHSAAVRYQSCGMEALRTMMNARGPGREPDPLLVVLTFWLRYYRQRRRDDHNSGEGLSAVSQQLATYYRSHHMDRFLTALKPPIDARSACLARLTSWLFWVDAAAGFYGDGGFFAQYLTESTNALNHIYALSKKTLSTYFGGIYPVAQTVDDNENELALELIHQTWIVVQAINEVLAAGPVDAETYERLGSRVENLVTGDRYAAVIRDAEDDILVRDRRLGNADWAVSNLYALCILFSRCRVGEPVLFSLGQIRDVGRRLMDILYRSITGGPLGQADRMQWPLFWAVIETRDIVHEKEFVLKHLSNHYLAAALTAVLREQRQTGQPMRAARIREI
;
A
#
# COMPACT_ATOMS: atom_id res chain seq x y z
N PRO A 1 -24.24 2.87 24.43
CA PRO A 1 -24.94 3.33 23.21
C PRO A 1 -24.08 4.37 22.47
N LEU A 2 -23.33 3.92 21.47
CA LEU A 2 -22.63 4.80 20.53
C LEU A 2 -23.67 5.69 19.84
N PRO A 3 -23.43 7.01 19.68
CA PRO A 3 -24.26 7.79 18.78
C PRO A 3 -24.09 7.18 17.39
N LEU A 4 -25.14 6.54 16.87
CA LEU A 4 -25.30 6.31 15.45
C LEU A 4 -25.25 7.68 14.79
N MET A 5 -24.06 8.13 14.39
CA MET A 5 -23.94 9.22 13.43
C MET A 5 -24.65 8.70 12.18
N GLY A 6 -25.90 9.12 12.00
CA GLY A 6 -26.73 8.71 10.87
C GLY A 6 -25.96 8.89 9.57
N MET A 7 -25.58 7.79 8.94
CA MET A 7 -24.97 7.79 7.61
C MET A 7 -26.06 7.98 6.55
N SER A 8 -26.74 9.12 6.60
CA SER A 8 -27.40 9.67 5.42
C SER A 8 -26.33 10.43 4.63
N ILE A 9 -25.73 9.80 3.63
CA ILE A 9 -25.11 10.57 2.54
C ILE A 9 -26.29 11.12 1.76
N SER A 10 -26.77 12.30 2.15
CA SER A 10 -27.78 13.01 1.37
C SER A 10 -27.16 13.32 0.01
N LEU A 11 -27.87 12.95 -1.06
CA LEU A 11 -27.46 13.02 -2.46
C LEU A 11 -27.64 14.37 -3.20
N PRO A 12 -27.87 15.56 -2.60
CA PRO A 12 -28.24 16.72 -3.43
C PRO A 12 -27.12 17.27 -4.32
N PHE A 13 -25.88 16.77 -4.26
CA PHE A 13 -24.73 17.48 -4.84
C PHE A 13 -24.00 16.88 -6.05
N ALA A 14 -24.31 15.67 -6.55
CA ALA A 14 -23.28 15.00 -7.37
C ALA A 14 -23.66 14.26 -8.66
N LEU A 15 -24.93 14.16 -9.04
CA LEU A 15 -25.27 13.39 -10.25
C LEU A 15 -25.86 14.31 -11.32
N GLY A 16 -25.03 14.71 -12.29
CA GLY A 16 -25.57 14.91 -13.64
C GLY A 16 -26.28 13.63 -14.11
N PRO A 17 -27.15 13.68 -15.14
CA PRO A 17 -27.97 12.54 -15.51
C PRO A 17 -27.10 11.29 -15.81
N MET A 18 -27.19 10.30 -14.92
CA MET A 18 -26.59 8.98 -15.08
C MET A 18 -27.65 8.02 -15.65
N PRO A 19 -27.26 7.00 -16.43
CA PRO A 19 -28.14 5.91 -16.79
C PRO A 19 -28.70 5.25 -15.52
N PRO A 20 -29.98 4.84 -15.50
CA PRO A 20 -30.61 4.25 -14.31
C PRO A 20 -29.81 3.10 -13.69
N HIS A 21 -29.24 2.23 -14.51
CA HIS A 21 -28.42 1.10 -14.04
C HIS A 21 -27.13 1.55 -13.32
N VAL A 22 -26.52 2.67 -13.73
CA VAL A 22 -25.34 3.23 -13.03
C VAL A 22 -25.77 3.80 -11.69
N GLU A 23 -26.92 4.46 -11.62
CA GLU A 23 -27.46 5.03 -10.37
C GLU A 23 -27.74 3.94 -9.32
N ASP A 24 -28.35 2.82 -9.72
CA ASP A 24 -28.61 1.69 -8.83
C ASP A 24 -27.32 1.08 -8.26
N MET A 25 -26.29 0.88 -9.11
CA MET A 25 -24.98 0.42 -8.65
C MET A 25 -24.30 1.41 -7.71
N SER A 26 -24.51 2.71 -7.93
CA SER A 26 -23.96 3.77 -7.08
C SER A 26 -24.57 3.74 -5.68
N ARG A 27 -25.90 3.53 -5.60
CA ARG A 27 -26.60 3.39 -4.32
C ARG A 27 -26.10 2.16 -3.56
N LEU A 28 -25.87 1.05 -4.25
CA LEU A 28 -25.23 -0.14 -3.67
C LEU A 28 -23.82 0.18 -3.16
N ALA A 29 -22.96 0.80 -3.97
CA ALA A 29 -21.61 1.18 -3.55
C ALA A 29 -21.60 2.13 -2.33
N LEU A 30 -22.51 3.10 -2.28
CA LEU A 30 -22.66 4.01 -1.14
C LEU A 30 -23.18 3.30 0.12
N ASN A 31 -24.03 2.29 -0.05
CA ASN A 31 -24.47 1.43 1.05
C ASN A 31 -23.34 0.53 1.55
N GLU A 32 -22.48 0.02 0.66
CA GLU A 32 -21.30 -0.76 1.05
C GLU A 32 -20.26 0.12 1.77
N LEU A 33 -20.06 1.36 1.32
CA LEU A 33 -19.26 2.38 2.01
C LEU A 33 -19.77 2.67 3.42
N SER A 34 -21.08 2.60 3.65
CA SER A 34 -21.68 2.83 4.97
C SER A 34 -21.78 1.56 5.83
N ARG A 35 -21.52 0.37 5.28
CA ARG A 35 -21.59 -0.90 6.01
C ARG A 35 -20.23 -1.42 6.49
N ASP A 36 -19.17 -0.62 6.36
CA ASP A 36 -17.86 -0.79 7.02
C ASP A 36 -17.08 -2.10 6.70
N PHE A 37 -17.54 -2.96 5.77
CA PHE A 37 -16.91 -4.27 5.52
C PHE A 37 -16.10 -4.39 4.22
N VAL A 38 -16.51 -3.75 3.13
CA VAL A 38 -15.91 -4.03 1.81
C VAL A 38 -14.62 -3.24 1.54
N LEU A 39 -14.41 -2.12 2.24
CA LEU A 39 -13.40 -1.11 1.89
C LEU A 39 -12.45 -0.79 3.03
N THR A 40 -12.00 -1.78 3.78
CA THR A 40 -10.85 -1.51 4.64
C THR A 40 -9.63 -1.04 3.82
N LEU A 41 -9.65 -1.13 2.48
CA LEU A 41 -8.57 -0.75 1.56
C LEU A 41 -7.23 -1.38 1.99
N GLY A 42 -7.30 -2.58 2.59
CA GLY A 42 -6.14 -3.28 3.18
C GLY A 42 -5.78 -2.88 4.62
N GLY A 43 -6.62 -2.10 5.31
CA GLY A 43 -6.48 -1.75 6.72
C GLY A 43 -7.09 -2.80 7.66
N THR A 44 -6.53 -2.93 8.85
CA THR A 44 -7.06 -3.82 9.92
C THR A 44 -7.68 -3.04 11.08
N LYS A 45 -7.64 -1.70 11.04
CA LYS A 45 -8.19 -0.81 12.07
C LYS A 45 -9.71 -0.97 12.13
N ASP A 46 -10.27 -0.76 13.32
CA ASP A 46 -11.71 -0.61 13.51
C ASP A 46 -12.27 0.37 12.46
N PRO A 47 -13.22 -0.07 11.61
CA PRO A 47 -13.77 0.75 10.53
C PRO A 47 -14.31 2.11 11.00
N CYS A 48 -14.90 2.17 12.19
CA CYS A 48 -15.44 3.40 12.78
C CYS A 48 -14.35 4.43 13.12
N TRP A 49 -13.11 3.96 13.32
CA TRP A 49 -11.97 4.76 13.78
C TRP A 49 -10.78 4.65 12.82
N SER A 50 -11.05 4.54 11.52
CA SER A 50 -10.07 4.24 10.48
C SER A 50 -9.76 5.43 9.57
N THR A 51 -8.65 5.36 8.83
CA THR A 51 -8.38 6.33 7.75
C THR A 51 -9.45 6.27 6.66
N THR A 52 -10.02 5.09 6.36
CA THR A 52 -11.15 4.97 5.43
C THR A 52 -12.34 5.82 5.88
N LYS A 53 -12.66 5.82 7.18
CA LYS A 53 -13.73 6.67 7.72
C LYS A 53 -13.48 8.16 7.48
N ILE A 54 -12.22 8.59 7.63
CA ILE A 54 -11.78 9.95 7.31
C ILE A 54 -11.99 10.24 5.82
N MET A 55 -11.60 9.32 4.92
CA MET A 55 -11.79 9.50 3.48
C MET A 55 -13.27 9.63 3.09
N ILE A 56 -14.16 8.86 3.72
CA ILE A 56 -15.62 8.96 3.52
C ILE A 56 -16.16 10.30 4.02
N ALA A 57 -15.62 10.83 5.11
CA ALA A 57 -15.99 12.17 5.57
C ALA A 57 -15.53 13.24 4.58
N LEU A 58 -14.28 13.19 4.13
CA LEU A 58 -13.70 14.11 3.16
C LEU A 58 -14.38 14.04 1.79
N SER A 59 -14.92 12.88 1.39
CA SER A 59 -15.65 12.75 0.13
C SER A 59 -16.93 13.58 0.10
N LYS A 60 -17.50 13.93 1.25
CA LYS A 60 -18.67 14.83 1.32
C LYS A 60 -18.31 16.28 1.02
N GLU A 61 -17.04 16.65 1.20
CA GLU A 61 -16.51 18.00 0.95
C GLU A 61 -16.13 18.22 -0.52
N ASN A 62 -15.92 17.14 -1.29
CA ASN A 62 -15.30 17.24 -2.61
C ASN A 62 -15.82 16.22 -3.63
N THR A 63 -16.37 16.73 -4.73
CA THR A 63 -16.95 15.95 -5.82
C THR A 63 -15.95 15.02 -6.50
N ALA A 64 -14.69 15.43 -6.68
CA ALA A 64 -13.66 14.58 -7.28
C ALA A 64 -13.37 13.37 -6.39
N VAL A 65 -13.16 13.61 -5.09
CA VAL A 65 -12.95 12.55 -4.10
C VAL A 65 -14.16 11.61 -4.04
N LEU A 66 -15.38 12.14 -4.02
CA LEU A 66 -16.61 11.33 -4.03
C LEU A 66 -16.68 10.39 -5.23
N HIS A 67 -16.53 10.94 -6.43
CA HIS A 67 -16.62 10.12 -7.65
C HIS A 67 -15.52 9.06 -7.70
N LEU A 68 -14.28 9.41 -7.35
CA LEU A 68 -13.17 8.45 -7.32
C LEU A 68 -13.38 7.37 -6.25
N LEU A 69 -13.89 7.73 -5.07
CA LEU A 69 -14.15 6.76 -3.99
C LEU A 69 -15.26 5.77 -4.38
N VAL A 70 -16.34 6.27 -5.00
CA VAL A 70 -17.40 5.40 -5.55
C VAL A 70 -16.84 4.52 -6.67
N GLY A 71 -16.02 5.07 -7.56
CA GLY A 71 -15.37 4.32 -8.64
C GLY A 71 -14.48 3.20 -8.13
N VAL A 72 -13.67 3.46 -7.10
CA VAL A 72 -12.86 2.44 -6.40
C VAL A 72 -13.75 1.38 -5.76
N THR A 73 -14.83 1.79 -5.11
CA THR A 73 -15.76 0.86 -4.46
C THR A 73 -16.41 -0.09 -5.45
N LEU A 74 -16.88 0.44 -6.57
CA LEU A 74 -17.46 -0.35 -7.64
C LEU A 74 -16.44 -1.29 -8.27
N ALA A 75 -15.18 -0.87 -8.41
CA ALA A 75 -14.10 -1.74 -8.89
C ALA A 75 -13.84 -2.91 -7.92
N GLU A 76 -13.84 -2.66 -6.61
CA GLU A 76 -13.72 -3.70 -5.59
C GLU A 76 -14.91 -4.67 -5.61
N LEU A 77 -16.14 -4.16 -5.77
CA LEU A 77 -17.34 -4.99 -5.91
C LEU A 77 -17.33 -5.82 -7.19
N SER A 78 -16.87 -5.24 -8.30
CA SER A 78 -16.66 -5.94 -9.57
C SER A 78 -15.73 -7.14 -9.39
N PHE A 79 -14.65 -6.96 -8.64
CA PHE A 79 -13.68 -8.01 -8.35
C PHE A 79 -14.26 -9.13 -7.46
N ARG A 80 -15.10 -8.78 -6.48
CA ARG A 80 -15.62 -9.73 -5.48
C ARG A 80 -16.93 -10.43 -5.86
N GLN A 81 -17.73 -9.88 -6.77
CA GLN A 81 -19.09 -10.38 -7.05
C GLN A 81 -19.24 -11.08 -8.40
N SER A 82 -20.27 -11.92 -8.51
CA SER A 82 -20.59 -12.75 -9.69
C SER A 82 -21.08 -11.99 -10.94
N TYR A 83 -21.22 -10.66 -10.90
CA TYR A 83 -21.62 -9.81 -12.03
C TYR A 83 -20.59 -8.72 -12.36
N PRO A 84 -19.33 -9.10 -12.68
CA PRO A 84 -18.20 -8.17 -12.73
C PRO A 84 -18.38 -7.03 -13.75
N GLN A 85 -19.02 -7.28 -14.89
CA GLN A 85 -19.07 -6.30 -15.99
C GLN A 85 -19.94 -5.06 -15.70
N LEU A 86 -21.07 -5.21 -15.01
CA LEU A 86 -21.95 -4.09 -14.68
C LEU A 86 -21.26 -3.14 -13.67
N PHE A 87 -20.67 -3.70 -12.62
CA PHE A 87 -19.88 -2.93 -11.67
C PHE A 87 -18.64 -2.29 -12.33
N HIS A 88 -17.97 -2.99 -13.24
CA HIS A 88 -16.81 -2.48 -13.96
C HIS A 88 -17.15 -1.23 -14.79
N SER A 89 -18.21 -1.31 -15.61
CA SER A 89 -18.64 -0.17 -16.44
C SER A 89 -19.00 1.06 -15.60
N ALA A 90 -19.74 0.87 -14.49
CA ALA A 90 -20.06 1.94 -13.56
C ALA A 90 -18.77 2.51 -12.90
N ALA A 91 -17.84 1.64 -12.49
CA ALA A 91 -16.56 2.04 -11.92
C ALA A 91 -15.74 2.91 -12.89
N VAL A 92 -15.67 2.55 -14.18
CA VAL A 92 -14.99 3.33 -15.23
C VAL A 92 -15.63 4.70 -15.39
N ARG A 93 -16.97 4.78 -15.40
CA ARG A 93 -17.67 6.05 -15.54
C ARG A 93 -17.41 6.99 -14.37
N TYR A 94 -17.52 6.49 -13.14
CA TYR A 94 -17.22 7.27 -11.93
C TYR A 94 -15.76 7.74 -11.89
N GLN A 95 -14.83 6.92 -12.40
CA GLN A 95 -13.45 7.35 -12.56
C GLN A 95 -13.33 8.56 -13.49
N SER A 96 -13.94 8.50 -14.67
CA SER A 96 -13.91 9.60 -15.63
C SER A 96 -14.50 10.88 -15.06
N CYS A 97 -15.64 10.79 -14.36
CA CYS A 97 -16.25 11.92 -13.66
C CYS A 97 -15.32 12.50 -12.57
N GLY A 98 -14.69 11.64 -11.78
CA GLY A 98 -13.75 12.05 -10.74
C GLY A 98 -12.51 12.73 -11.29
N MET A 99 -11.96 12.22 -12.39
CA MET A 99 -10.81 12.83 -13.07
C MET A 99 -11.15 14.19 -13.69
N GLU A 100 -12.34 14.34 -14.28
CA GLU A 100 -12.80 15.63 -14.82
C GLU A 100 -13.02 16.66 -13.70
N ALA A 101 -13.60 16.24 -12.58
CA ALA A 101 -13.77 17.08 -11.41
C ALA A 101 -12.41 17.50 -10.79
N LEU A 102 -11.44 16.57 -10.72
CA LEU A 102 -10.07 16.87 -10.29
C LEU A 102 -9.42 17.90 -11.21
N ARG A 103 -9.52 17.72 -12.54
CA ARG A 103 -8.98 18.65 -13.53
C ARG A 103 -9.60 20.04 -13.38
N THR A 104 -10.91 20.12 -13.18
CA THR A 104 -11.63 21.38 -12.94
C THR A 104 -11.12 22.05 -11.66
N MET A 105 -10.97 21.29 -10.58
CA MET A 105 -10.45 21.77 -9.30
C MET A 105 -9.02 22.31 -9.43
N MET A 106 -8.13 21.58 -10.12
CA MET A 106 -6.73 21.97 -10.32
C MET A 106 -6.58 23.20 -11.23
N ASN A 107 -7.51 23.42 -12.15
CA ASN A 107 -7.49 24.55 -13.09
C ASN A 107 -8.23 25.80 -12.58
N ALA A 108 -8.85 25.73 -11.40
CA ALA A 108 -9.55 26.87 -10.82
C ALA A 108 -8.56 28.02 -10.57
N ARG A 109 -8.81 29.19 -11.17
CA ARG A 109 -7.98 30.39 -11.00
C ARG A 109 -8.68 31.42 -10.11
N GLY A 110 -7.90 32.06 -9.24
CA GLY A 110 -8.30 33.22 -8.43
C GLY A 110 -7.75 33.18 -7.00
N PRO A 111 -7.74 34.32 -6.28
CA PRO A 111 -7.32 34.36 -4.88
C PRO A 111 -8.18 33.43 -4.02
N GLY A 112 -7.54 32.61 -3.19
CA GLY A 112 -8.24 31.67 -2.30
C GLY A 112 -8.91 30.48 -3.00
N ARG A 113 -8.59 30.22 -4.27
CA ARG A 113 -9.08 29.06 -5.04
C ARG A 113 -8.04 27.96 -5.21
N GLU A 114 -6.97 28.00 -4.43
CA GLU A 114 -5.99 26.92 -4.42
C GLU A 114 -6.65 25.63 -3.93
N PRO A 115 -6.43 24.51 -4.64
CA PRO A 115 -7.02 23.26 -4.24
C PRO A 115 -6.41 22.79 -2.93
N ASP A 116 -7.24 22.32 -2.00
CA ASP A 116 -6.77 21.77 -0.73
C ASP A 116 -5.81 20.58 -1.00
N PRO A 117 -4.56 20.64 -0.54
CA PRO A 117 -3.58 19.60 -0.81
C PRO A 117 -4.00 18.22 -0.32
N LEU A 118 -4.70 18.12 0.81
CA LEU A 118 -5.20 16.84 1.33
C LEU A 118 -6.16 16.18 0.33
N LEU A 119 -7.08 16.97 -0.24
CA LEU A 119 -8.06 16.48 -1.19
C LEU A 119 -7.40 16.06 -2.51
N VAL A 120 -6.42 16.83 -2.99
CA VAL A 120 -5.63 16.48 -4.18
C VAL A 120 -4.87 15.17 -3.95
N VAL A 121 -4.10 15.06 -2.86
CA VAL A 121 -3.34 13.83 -2.56
C VAL A 121 -4.26 12.62 -2.34
N LEU A 122 -5.44 12.81 -1.75
CA LEU A 122 -6.44 11.76 -1.63
C LEU A 122 -6.92 11.25 -3.00
N THR A 123 -7.07 12.11 -4.00
CA THR A 123 -7.39 11.65 -5.37
C THR A 123 -6.30 10.74 -5.95
N PHE A 124 -5.02 11.03 -5.68
CA PHE A 124 -3.91 10.16 -6.07
C PHE A 124 -3.97 8.82 -5.36
N TRP A 125 -4.22 8.80 -4.05
CA TRP A 125 -4.40 7.54 -3.30
C TRP A 125 -5.49 6.65 -3.92
N LEU A 126 -6.65 7.23 -4.26
CA LEU A 126 -7.75 6.48 -4.88
C LEU A 126 -7.38 5.96 -6.28
N ARG A 127 -6.58 6.72 -7.05
CA ARG A 127 -6.05 6.27 -8.36
C ARG A 127 -5.09 5.08 -8.20
N TYR A 128 -4.15 5.14 -7.26
CA TYR A 128 -3.25 4.01 -6.94
C TYR A 128 -4.04 2.77 -6.52
N TYR A 129 -5.01 2.94 -5.62
CA TYR A 129 -5.80 1.82 -5.12
C TYR A 129 -6.57 1.13 -6.25
N ARG A 130 -7.21 1.91 -7.13
CA ARG A 130 -7.89 1.37 -8.32
C ARG A 130 -6.94 0.56 -9.20
N GLN A 131 -5.75 1.10 -9.45
CA GLN A 131 -4.77 0.48 -10.33
C GLN A 131 -4.29 -0.89 -9.83
N ARG A 132 -4.17 -1.05 -8.51
CA ARG A 132 -3.79 -2.33 -7.87
C ARG A 132 -4.77 -3.48 -8.13
N ARG A 133 -6.03 -3.16 -8.49
CA ARG A 133 -7.12 -4.14 -8.71
C ARG A 133 -7.48 -4.35 -10.19
N ARG A 134 -6.64 -3.88 -11.13
CA ARG A 134 -6.99 -3.86 -12.56
C ARG A 134 -6.60 -5.14 -13.30
N ASP A 135 -7.57 -5.91 -13.79
CA ASP A 135 -7.34 -6.95 -14.81
C ASP A 135 -7.09 -6.38 -16.22
N ASP A 136 -7.42 -5.11 -16.46
CA ASP A 136 -7.56 -4.57 -17.82
C ASP A 136 -6.33 -3.77 -18.30
N HIS A 137 -5.65 -4.29 -19.33
CA HIS A 137 -4.49 -3.68 -20.00
C HIS A 137 -4.82 -2.35 -20.72
N ASN A 138 -6.11 -2.03 -20.96
CA ASN A 138 -6.49 -0.94 -21.88
C ASN A 138 -6.91 0.39 -21.22
N SER A 139 -6.76 0.54 -19.91
CA SER A 139 -7.23 1.73 -19.20
C SER A 139 -6.18 2.84 -19.09
N GLY A 140 -5.66 3.31 -20.24
CA GLY A 140 -5.09 4.65 -20.53
C GLY A 140 -3.93 5.24 -19.71
N GLU A 141 -3.78 4.93 -18.42
CA GLU A 141 -2.80 5.51 -17.51
C GLU A 141 -2.21 4.42 -16.60
N GLY A 142 -0.91 4.14 -16.78
CA GLY A 142 -0.14 3.23 -15.91
C GLY A 142 0.25 3.90 -14.59
N LEU A 143 0.68 3.11 -13.58
CA LEU A 143 1.12 3.64 -12.29
C LEU A 143 2.29 4.62 -12.46
N SER A 144 3.16 4.41 -13.45
CA SER A 144 4.26 5.31 -13.80
C SER A 144 3.78 6.74 -14.04
N ALA A 145 2.69 6.92 -14.80
CA ALA A 145 2.15 8.24 -15.10
C ALA A 145 1.54 8.89 -13.85
N VAL A 146 0.82 8.12 -13.04
CA VAL A 146 0.26 8.58 -11.75
C VAL A 146 1.39 9.02 -10.79
N SER A 147 2.46 8.22 -10.72
CA SER A 147 3.65 8.46 -9.91
C SER A 147 4.37 9.75 -10.31
N GLN A 148 4.61 9.95 -11.61
CA GLN A 148 5.23 11.18 -12.13
C GLN A 148 4.38 12.42 -11.87
N GLN A 149 3.06 12.33 -12.04
CA GLN A 149 2.14 13.44 -11.75
C GLN A 149 2.16 13.80 -10.26
N LEU A 150 2.17 12.80 -9.37
CA LEU A 150 2.23 13.01 -7.93
C LEU A 150 3.56 13.66 -7.52
N ALA A 151 4.70 13.17 -8.05
CA ALA A 151 6.01 13.76 -7.82
C ALA A 151 6.08 15.22 -8.33
N THR A 152 5.52 15.47 -9.52
CA THR A 152 5.45 16.82 -10.09
C THR A 152 4.59 17.75 -9.24
N TYR A 153 3.46 17.27 -8.73
CA TYR A 153 2.61 18.03 -7.80
C TYR A 153 3.37 18.38 -6.51
N TYR A 154 4.01 17.40 -5.87
CA TYR A 154 4.78 17.65 -4.64
C TYR A 154 5.90 18.66 -4.85
N ARG A 155 6.64 18.53 -5.96
CA ARG A 155 7.74 19.44 -6.31
C ARG A 155 7.24 20.86 -6.58
N SER A 156 6.15 21.00 -7.33
CA SER A 156 5.61 22.31 -7.74
C SER A 156 4.97 23.06 -6.57
N HIS A 157 4.41 22.34 -5.60
CA HIS A 157 3.75 22.92 -4.43
C HIS A 157 4.60 22.84 -3.15
N HIS A 158 5.86 22.41 -3.24
CA HIS A 158 6.79 22.28 -2.10
C HIS A 158 6.20 21.49 -0.91
N MET A 159 5.46 20.43 -1.20
CA MET A 159 4.66 19.70 -0.21
C MET A 159 5.52 19.02 0.87
N ASP A 160 6.68 18.50 0.50
CA ASP A 160 7.69 17.95 1.41
C ASP A 160 8.22 19.02 2.38
N ARG A 161 8.52 20.23 1.89
CA ARG A 161 8.98 21.35 2.71
C ARG A 161 7.87 21.84 3.64
N PHE A 162 6.65 21.92 3.14
CA PHE A 162 5.48 22.24 3.95
C PHE A 162 5.34 21.26 5.12
N LEU A 163 5.31 19.95 4.84
CA LEU A 163 5.16 18.93 5.88
C LEU A 163 6.35 18.88 6.84
N THR A 164 7.58 19.06 6.37
CA THR A 164 8.78 19.03 7.22
C THR A 164 8.94 20.26 8.10
N ALA A 165 8.35 21.41 7.72
CA ALA A 165 8.32 22.60 8.56
C ALA A 165 7.35 22.48 9.74
N LEU A 166 6.38 21.56 9.67
CA LEU A 166 5.38 21.39 10.73
C LEU A 166 6.01 20.82 12.01
N LYS A 167 5.59 21.39 13.14
CA LYS A 167 5.96 20.93 14.49
C LYS A 167 4.70 20.49 15.25
N PRO A 168 4.69 19.33 15.92
CA PRO A 168 3.57 18.94 16.76
C PRO A 168 3.27 19.99 17.86
N PRO A 169 1.99 20.22 18.24
CA PRO A 169 0.81 19.58 17.67
C PRO A 169 0.46 20.15 16.28
N ILE A 170 0.08 19.27 15.36
CA ILE A 170 -0.38 19.63 14.02
C ILE A 170 -1.89 19.47 13.90
N ASP A 171 -2.51 20.19 12.96
CA ASP A 171 -3.94 20.04 12.68
C ASP A 171 -4.27 18.69 12.03
N ALA A 172 -5.56 18.34 12.07
CA ALA A 172 -6.06 17.07 11.54
C ALA A 172 -5.80 16.89 10.05
N ARG A 173 -5.93 17.95 9.23
CA ARG A 173 -5.75 17.84 7.78
C ARG A 173 -4.28 17.61 7.43
N SER A 174 -3.37 18.31 8.09
CA SER A 174 -1.93 18.10 7.94
C SER A 174 -1.50 16.69 8.38
N ALA A 175 -2.07 16.17 9.47
CA ALA A 175 -1.79 14.79 9.90
C ALA A 175 -2.29 13.76 8.87
N CYS A 176 -3.51 13.94 8.35
CA CYS A 176 -4.07 13.10 7.29
C CYS A 176 -3.23 13.14 6.01
N LEU A 177 -2.76 14.33 5.63
CA LEU A 177 -1.89 14.49 4.47
C LEU A 177 -0.59 13.71 4.66
N ALA A 178 0.10 13.90 5.80
CA ALA A 178 1.33 13.16 6.12
C ALA A 178 1.14 11.64 6.09
N ARG A 179 -0.03 11.14 6.53
CA ARG A 179 -0.38 9.73 6.43
C ARG A 179 -0.56 9.26 4.99
N LEU A 180 -1.31 9.99 4.18
CA LEU A 180 -1.48 9.64 2.76
C LEU A 180 -0.15 9.69 2.02
N THR A 181 0.71 10.68 2.30
CA THR A 181 2.08 10.75 1.77
C THR A 181 2.86 9.48 2.08
N SER A 182 2.83 9.03 3.35
CA SER A 182 3.55 7.83 3.79
C SER A 182 3.03 6.55 3.15
N TRP A 183 1.71 6.43 2.97
CA TRP A 183 1.11 5.26 2.32
C TRP A 183 1.37 5.25 0.81
N LEU A 184 1.27 6.42 0.15
CA LEU A 184 1.61 6.60 -1.26
C LEU A 184 3.07 6.27 -1.52
N PHE A 185 3.97 6.65 -0.61
CA PHE A 185 5.37 6.26 -0.66
C PHE A 185 5.54 4.74 -0.72
N TRP A 186 4.87 3.98 0.17
CA TRP A 186 4.99 2.52 0.20
C TRP A 186 4.49 1.86 -1.09
N VAL A 187 3.29 2.24 -1.55
CA VAL A 187 2.72 1.64 -2.76
C VAL A 187 3.49 2.05 -4.01
N ASP A 188 4.05 3.27 -4.04
CA ASP A 188 4.87 3.72 -5.16
C ASP A 188 6.26 3.08 -5.17
N ALA A 189 6.87 2.82 -4.01
CA ALA A 189 8.11 2.05 -3.91
C ALA A 189 7.90 0.60 -4.36
N ALA A 190 6.77 -0.03 -4.01
CA ALA A 190 6.39 -1.34 -4.53
C ALA A 190 6.21 -1.31 -6.05
N ALA A 191 5.48 -0.32 -6.56
CA ALA A 191 5.26 -0.09 -7.98
C ALA A 191 6.58 0.11 -8.74
N GLY A 192 7.51 0.84 -8.12
CA GLY A 192 8.87 1.03 -8.59
C GLY A 192 9.66 -0.24 -8.74
N PHE A 193 9.40 -1.31 -7.96
CA PHE A 193 10.02 -2.61 -8.19
C PHE A 193 9.54 -3.24 -9.50
N TYR A 194 8.24 -3.18 -9.79
CA TYR A 194 7.64 -3.78 -10.98
C TYR A 194 7.92 -3.00 -12.28
N GLY A 195 8.73 -1.94 -12.22
CA GLY A 195 8.99 -1.08 -13.37
C GLY A 195 7.80 -0.20 -13.78
N ASP A 196 6.73 -0.15 -13.00
CA ASP A 196 5.56 0.69 -13.26
C ASP A 196 5.31 1.66 -12.09
N GLY A 197 6.24 2.58 -11.82
CA GLY A 197 6.12 3.54 -10.70
C GLY A 197 7.47 3.93 -10.11
N GLY A 198 7.47 4.45 -8.88
CA GLY A 198 8.68 4.75 -8.11
C GLY A 198 9.22 6.18 -8.24
N PHE A 199 8.64 7.02 -9.11
CA PHE A 199 9.06 8.41 -9.28
C PHE A 199 8.75 9.27 -8.05
N PHE A 200 7.59 9.03 -7.41
CA PHE A 200 7.23 9.72 -6.17
C PHE A 200 8.04 9.21 -4.98
N ALA A 201 8.29 7.90 -4.92
CA ALA A 201 9.15 7.30 -3.91
C ALA A 201 10.59 7.82 -3.99
N GLN A 202 11.14 7.92 -5.20
CA GLN A 202 12.45 8.52 -5.46
C GLN A 202 12.49 9.98 -4.98
N TYR A 203 11.48 10.78 -5.33
CA TYR A 203 11.39 12.18 -4.87
C TYR A 203 11.43 12.30 -3.34
N LEU A 204 10.64 11.49 -2.63
CA LEU A 204 10.60 11.57 -1.16
C LEU A 204 11.86 11.03 -0.48
N THR A 205 12.61 10.16 -1.15
CA THR A 205 13.84 9.56 -0.58
C THR A 205 15.09 10.38 -0.85
N GLU A 206 15.01 11.49 -1.60
CA GLU A 206 16.06 12.52 -1.67
C GLU A 206 16.51 12.98 -0.27
N SER A 207 15.62 12.94 0.72
CA SER A 207 15.97 13.07 2.14
C SER A 207 15.21 12.06 3.00
N THR A 208 15.89 10.99 3.40
CA THR A 208 15.33 9.99 4.32
C THR A 208 14.94 10.59 5.68
N ASN A 209 15.63 11.63 6.14
CA ASN A 209 15.27 12.37 7.36
C ASN A 209 13.93 13.09 7.22
N ALA A 210 13.71 13.77 6.08
CA ALA A 210 12.43 14.41 5.78
C ALA A 210 11.29 13.39 5.73
N LEU A 211 11.51 12.27 5.05
CA LEU A 211 10.52 11.20 4.95
C LEU A 211 10.18 10.58 6.31
N ASN A 212 11.19 10.32 7.15
CA ASN A 212 10.98 9.83 8.51
C ASN A 212 10.21 10.85 9.38
N HIS A 213 10.46 12.15 9.21
CA HIS A 213 9.69 13.19 9.89
C HIS A 213 8.23 13.20 9.44
N ILE A 214 7.97 13.14 8.13
CA ILE A 214 6.61 13.04 7.58
C ILE A 214 5.89 11.81 8.14
N TYR A 215 6.58 10.66 8.19
CA TYR A 215 6.03 9.45 8.81
C TYR A 215 5.72 9.65 10.30
N ALA A 216 6.60 10.32 11.05
CA ALA A 216 6.38 10.62 12.45
C ALA A 216 5.13 11.49 12.69
N LEU A 217 4.91 12.51 11.85
CA LEU A 217 3.69 13.33 11.87
C LEU A 217 2.42 12.49 11.60
N SER A 218 2.52 11.45 10.78
CA SER A 218 1.39 10.61 10.41
C SER A 218 0.85 9.74 11.56
N LYS A 219 1.67 9.45 12.59
CA LYS A 219 1.35 8.43 13.61
C LYS A 219 0.08 8.74 14.40
N LYS A 220 -0.15 10.02 14.73
CA LYS A 220 -1.29 10.44 15.58
C LYS A 220 -2.51 10.93 14.80
N THR A 221 -2.55 10.76 13.48
CA THR A 221 -3.65 11.25 12.62
C THR A 221 -5.05 10.85 13.10
N LEU A 222 -5.26 9.61 13.59
CA LEU A 222 -6.61 9.19 14.02
C LEU A 222 -7.05 9.95 15.27
N SER A 223 -6.21 9.95 16.30
CA SER A 223 -6.47 10.72 17.52
C SER A 223 -6.60 12.22 17.25
N THR A 224 -5.82 12.78 16.31
CA THR A 224 -5.92 14.20 15.94
C THR A 224 -7.22 14.52 15.21
N TYR A 225 -7.65 13.66 14.28
CA TYR A 225 -8.86 13.87 13.48
C TYR A 225 -10.14 13.69 14.30
N PHE A 226 -10.22 12.59 15.05
CA PHE A 226 -11.40 12.30 15.88
C PHE A 226 -11.38 13.08 17.19
N GLY A 227 -10.24 13.59 17.64
CA GLY A 227 -10.13 14.44 18.82
C GLY A 227 -10.72 13.77 20.07
N GLY A 228 -11.52 14.52 20.83
CA GLY A 228 -12.09 14.06 22.10
C GLY A 228 -13.07 12.88 22.01
N ILE A 229 -13.55 12.53 20.81
CA ILE A 229 -14.41 11.35 20.63
C ILE A 229 -13.61 10.08 20.31
N TYR A 230 -12.28 10.18 20.12
CA TYR A 230 -11.43 9.02 19.84
C TYR A 230 -11.29 8.12 21.08
N PRO A 231 -11.69 6.84 21.04
CA PRO A 231 -11.68 6.01 22.23
C PRO A 231 -10.27 5.71 22.74
N VAL A 232 -10.12 5.62 24.07
CA VAL A 232 -8.84 5.24 24.72
C VAL A 232 -8.35 3.88 24.23
N ALA A 233 -9.25 2.89 24.09
CA ALA A 233 -8.92 1.57 23.55
C ALA A 233 -8.30 1.64 22.15
N GLN A 234 -8.75 2.58 21.31
CA GLN A 234 -8.20 2.78 19.96
C GLN A 234 -6.82 3.45 20.00
N THR A 235 -6.55 4.28 21.02
CA THR A 235 -5.22 4.86 21.27
C THR A 235 -4.21 3.83 21.75
N VAL A 236 -4.63 2.92 22.64
CA VAL A 236 -3.80 1.79 23.11
C VAL A 236 -3.42 0.93 21.91
N ASP A 237 -4.40 0.53 21.10
CA ASP A 237 -4.17 -0.24 19.88
C ASP A 237 -3.22 0.49 18.89
N ASP A 238 -3.34 1.80 18.71
CA ASP A 238 -2.42 2.56 17.84
C ASP A 238 -0.97 2.46 18.34
N ASN A 239 -0.76 2.52 19.66
CA ASN A 239 0.57 2.42 20.28
C ASN A 239 1.13 0.99 20.18
N GLU A 240 0.30 -0.04 20.39
CA GLU A 240 0.70 -1.45 20.29
C GLU A 240 1.16 -1.83 18.87
N ASN A 241 0.63 -1.16 17.85
CA ASN A 241 0.95 -1.41 16.45
C ASN A 241 2.04 -0.49 15.89
N GLU A 242 2.52 0.49 16.66
CA GLU A 242 3.43 1.54 16.18
C GLU A 242 4.74 0.96 15.61
N LEU A 243 5.39 0.06 16.35
CA LEU A 243 6.67 -0.50 15.94
C LEU A 243 6.57 -1.40 14.69
N ALA A 244 5.48 -2.15 14.55
CA ALA A 244 5.26 -2.96 13.36
C ALA A 244 5.08 -2.07 12.12
N LEU A 245 4.29 -1.00 12.23
CA LEU A 245 4.11 -0.04 11.14
C LEU A 245 5.40 0.74 10.83
N GLU A 246 6.22 1.03 11.84
CA GLU A 246 7.52 1.68 11.65
C GLU A 246 8.49 0.76 10.93
N LEU A 247 8.53 -0.54 11.29
CA LEU A 247 9.34 -1.53 10.58
C LEU A 247 8.96 -1.61 9.10
N ILE A 248 7.67 -1.57 8.78
CA ILE A 248 7.18 -1.52 7.39
C ILE A 248 7.70 -0.27 6.69
N HIS A 249 7.61 0.88 7.36
CA HIS A 249 8.12 2.13 6.81
C HIS A 249 9.61 2.04 6.47
N GLN A 250 10.43 1.59 7.41
CA GLN A 250 11.87 1.44 7.20
C GLN A 250 12.20 0.41 6.11
N THR A 251 11.47 -0.71 6.08
CA THR A 251 11.60 -1.73 5.03
C THR A 251 11.40 -1.12 3.65
N TRP A 252 10.35 -0.32 3.44
CA TRP A 252 10.10 0.30 2.14
C TRP A 252 11.12 1.38 1.76
N ILE A 253 11.75 2.08 2.72
CA ILE A 253 12.89 2.97 2.42
C ILE A 253 14.07 2.15 1.88
N VAL A 254 14.34 0.96 2.44
CA VAL A 254 15.42 0.11 1.92
C VAL A 254 15.05 -0.49 0.56
N VAL A 255 13.81 -0.92 0.36
CA VAL A 255 13.34 -1.41 -0.96
C VAL A 255 13.48 -0.32 -2.03
N GLN A 256 13.11 0.93 -1.73
CA GLN A 256 13.28 2.03 -2.68
C GLN A 256 14.76 2.27 -3.03
N ALA A 257 15.65 2.22 -2.05
CA ALA A 257 17.09 2.34 -2.31
C ALA A 257 17.62 1.18 -3.18
N ILE A 258 17.08 -0.04 -3.01
CA ILE A 258 17.39 -1.17 -3.91
C ILE A 258 16.83 -0.91 -5.32
N ASN A 259 15.62 -0.36 -5.46
CA ASN A 259 15.05 -0.03 -6.76
C ASN A 259 15.94 0.96 -7.55
N GLU A 260 16.45 1.99 -6.88
CA GLU A 260 17.34 2.99 -7.50
C GLU A 260 18.64 2.35 -8.00
N VAL A 261 19.22 1.47 -7.20
CA VAL A 261 20.42 0.72 -7.56
C VAL A 261 20.16 -0.22 -8.73
N LEU A 262 19.05 -0.97 -8.71
CA LEU A 262 18.67 -1.86 -9.81
C LEU A 262 18.38 -1.09 -11.11
N ALA A 263 17.88 0.14 -11.02
CA ALA A 263 17.65 0.99 -12.19
C ALA A 263 18.96 1.61 -12.72
N ALA A 264 19.94 1.90 -11.86
CA ALA A 264 21.22 2.48 -12.24
C ALA A 264 22.19 1.48 -12.88
N GLY A 265 22.02 0.18 -12.62
CA GLY A 265 22.80 -0.90 -13.22
C GLY A 265 23.58 -1.74 -12.19
N PRO A 266 24.80 -2.22 -12.52
CA PRO A 266 25.57 -3.07 -11.63
C PRO A 266 25.87 -2.39 -10.28
N VAL A 267 25.65 -3.13 -9.19
CA VAL A 267 25.85 -2.64 -7.83
C VAL A 267 27.34 -2.74 -7.47
N ASP A 268 27.98 -1.60 -7.20
CA ASP A 268 29.33 -1.58 -6.65
C ASP A 268 29.36 -2.16 -5.22
N ALA A 269 30.54 -2.53 -4.74
CA ALA A 269 30.69 -3.20 -3.44
C ALA A 269 30.32 -2.29 -2.26
N GLU A 270 30.65 -0.99 -2.32
CA GLU A 270 30.40 -0.03 -1.25
C GLU A 270 28.90 0.22 -1.07
N THR A 271 28.19 0.42 -2.19
CA THR A 271 26.74 0.58 -2.22
C THR A 271 26.05 -0.68 -1.68
N TYR A 272 26.54 -1.87 -2.06
CA TYR A 272 26.00 -3.13 -1.55
C TYR A 272 26.22 -3.28 -0.04
N GLU A 273 27.43 -3.02 0.47
CA GLU A 273 27.75 -3.08 1.90
C GLU A 273 26.89 -2.11 2.71
N ARG A 274 26.75 -0.86 2.24
CA ARG A 274 25.91 0.16 2.91
C ARG A 274 24.44 -0.26 2.98
N LEU A 275 23.90 -0.83 1.91
CA LEU A 275 22.53 -1.38 1.91
C LEU A 275 22.45 -2.60 2.83
N GLY A 276 23.46 -3.46 2.81
CA GLY A 276 23.59 -4.63 3.65
C GLY A 276 23.51 -4.30 5.13
N SER A 277 24.30 -3.32 5.60
CA SER A 277 24.24 -2.86 6.98
C SER A 277 22.86 -2.34 7.38
N ARG A 278 22.12 -1.71 6.45
CA ARG A 278 20.74 -1.27 6.72
C ARG A 278 19.79 -2.45 6.87
N VAL A 279 19.89 -3.47 6.00
CA VAL A 279 19.08 -4.70 6.11
C VAL A 279 19.42 -5.44 7.41
N GLU A 280 20.70 -5.64 7.70
CA GLU A 280 21.16 -6.32 8.92
C GLU A 280 20.69 -5.61 10.18
N ASN A 281 20.75 -4.27 10.24
CA ASN A 281 20.24 -3.50 11.37
C ASN A 281 18.73 -3.68 11.59
N LEU A 282 17.93 -3.85 10.52
CA LEU A 282 16.49 -4.13 10.66
C LEU A 282 16.20 -5.53 11.17
N VAL A 283 17.05 -6.51 10.84
CA VAL A 283 16.89 -7.93 11.21
C VAL A 283 17.43 -8.21 12.61
N THR A 284 18.61 -7.69 12.92
CA THR A 284 19.38 -8.05 14.13
C THR A 284 19.31 -6.98 15.22
N GLY A 285 18.85 -5.77 14.89
CA GLY A 285 18.74 -4.69 15.86
C GLY A 285 17.64 -4.94 16.90
N ASP A 286 17.94 -4.60 18.16
CA ASP A 286 17.02 -4.82 19.29
C ASP A 286 15.67 -4.09 19.15
N ARG A 287 15.61 -3.01 18.35
CA ARG A 287 14.43 -2.15 18.19
C ARG A 287 13.19 -2.94 17.72
N TYR A 288 13.36 -3.89 16.82
CA TYR A 288 12.25 -4.63 16.22
C TYR A 288 12.18 -6.09 16.68
N ALA A 289 13.06 -6.51 17.60
CA ALA A 289 13.15 -7.89 18.06
C ALA A 289 11.82 -8.40 18.65
N ALA A 290 11.04 -7.55 19.32
CA ALA A 290 9.72 -7.92 19.81
C ALA A 290 8.72 -8.21 18.67
N VAL A 291 8.70 -7.37 17.63
CA VAL A 291 7.82 -7.56 16.46
C VAL A 291 8.19 -8.83 15.70
N ILE A 292 9.49 -9.14 15.59
CA ILE A 292 9.97 -10.39 14.97
C ILE A 292 9.49 -11.59 15.78
N ARG A 293 9.67 -11.58 17.11
CA ARG A 293 9.16 -12.66 17.98
C ARG A 293 7.65 -12.84 17.88
N ASP A 294 6.88 -11.73 17.86
CA ASP A 294 5.42 -11.79 17.73
C ASP A 294 4.98 -12.45 16.41
N ALA A 295 5.66 -12.17 15.30
CA ALA A 295 5.34 -12.79 14.01
C ALA A 295 5.76 -14.28 13.97
N GLU A 296 6.89 -14.61 14.59
CA GLU A 296 7.43 -15.97 14.64
C GLU A 296 6.70 -16.87 15.65
N ASP A 297 5.83 -16.32 16.50
CA ASP A 297 5.01 -17.09 17.43
C ASP A 297 4.03 -18.02 16.69
N ASP A 298 3.84 -19.22 17.22
CA ASP A 298 3.03 -20.33 16.68
C ASP A 298 1.52 -20.17 16.96
N ILE A 299 1.09 -19.05 17.54
CA ILE A 299 -0.34 -18.74 17.76
C ILE A 299 -1.07 -18.61 16.41
N LEU A 300 -2.00 -19.54 16.12
CA LEU A 300 -2.74 -19.52 14.85
C LEU A 300 -3.76 -18.36 14.74
N VAL A 301 -4.49 -18.06 15.82
CA VAL A 301 -5.50 -16.98 15.82
C VAL A 301 -4.80 -15.64 16.00
N ARG A 302 -4.85 -14.81 14.97
CA ARG A 302 -4.15 -13.52 14.96
C ARG A 302 -5.09 -12.39 15.37
N ASP A 303 -4.79 -11.75 16.49
CA ASP A 303 -5.33 -10.41 16.75
C ASP A 303 -4.69 -9.39 15.79
N ARG A 304 -5.10 -8.12 15.88
CA ARG A 304 -4.57 -7.09 14.99
C ARG A 304 -3.08 -6.82 15.19
N ARG A 305 -2.59 -6.90 16.43
CA ARG A 305 -1.18 -6.66 16.77
C ARG A 305 -0.30 -7.71 16.10
N LEU A 306 -0.62 -8.99 16.30
CA LEU A 306 0.05 -10.11 15.65
C LEU A 306 -0.11 -10.05 14.13
N GLY A 307 -1.29 -9.70 13.63
CA GLY A 307 -1.52 -9.56 12.19
C GLY A 307 -0.71 -8.43 11.52
N ASN A 308 -0.39 -7.36 12.25
CA ASN A 308 0.51 -6.31 11.77
C ASN A 308 1.99 -6.69 11.94
N ALA A 309 2.34 -7.45 12.98
CA ALA A 309 3.66 -8.05 13.10
C ALA A 309 3.95 -9.01 11.94
N ASP A 310 3.02 -9.91 11.62
CA ASP A 310 3.09 -10.80 10.46
C ASP A 310 3.34 -10.01 9.17
N TRP A 311 2.59 -8.92 8.96
CA TRP A 311 2.74 -8.08 7.77
C TRP A 311 4.12 -7.41 7.71
N ALA A 312 4.58 -6.87 8.84
CA ALA A 312 5.87 -6.18 8.92
C ALA A 312 7.04 -7.13 8.68
N VAL A 313 7.07 -8.26 9.37
CA VAL A 313 8.15 -9.24 9.29
C VAL A 313 8.14 -9.96 7.95
N SER A 314 6.96 -10.22 7.37
CA SER A 314 6.87 -10.79 6.03
C SER A 314 7.50 -9.88 4.96
N ASN A 315 7.30 -8.56 5.06
CA ASN A 315 7.96 -7.61 4.16
C ASN A 315 9.46 -7.52 4.43
N LEU A 316 9.90 -7.58 5.69
CA LEU A 316 11.32 -7.60 6.05
C LEU A 316 12.02 -8.85 5.47
N TYR A 317 11.42 -10.03 5.59
CA TYR A 317 11.97 -11.28 5.05
C TYR A 317 11.96 -11.29 3.51
N ALA A 318 10.92 -10.74 2.88
CA ALA A 318 10.92 -10.51 1.45
C ALA A 318 12.05 -9.57 1.00
N LEU A 319 12.32 -8.50 1.76
CA LEU A 319 13.48 -7.61 1.55
C LEU A 319 14.80 -8.37 1.65
N CYS A 320 14.96 -9.27 2.63
CA CYS A 320 16.19 -10.07 2.77
C CYS A 320 16.43 -10.96 1.54
N ILE A 321 15.38 -11.64 1.06
CA ILE A 321 15.44 -12.46 -0.16
C ILE A 321 15.78 -11.59 -1.37
N LEU A 322 15.08 -10.47 -1.57
CA LEU A 322 15.38 -9.51 -2.63
C LEU A 322 16.84 -9.05 -2.60
N PHE A 323 17.32 -8.61 -1.43
CA PHE A 323 18.69 -8.10 -1.27
C PHE A 323 19.75 -9.17 -1.57
N SER A 324 19.55 -10.41 -1.10
CA SER A 324 20.45 -11.53 -1.43
C SER A 324 20.54 -11.79 -2.95
N ARG A 325 19.46 -11.50 -3.68
CA ARG A 325 19.38 -11.70 -5.14
C ARG A 325 19.93 -10.54 -5.95
N CYS A 326 20.33 -9.44 -5.32
CA CYS A 326 21.07 -8.35 -5.99
C CYS A 326 22.48 -8.80 -6.41
N ARG A 327 23.10 -9.76 -5.70
CA ARG A 327 24.44 -10.29 -5.99
C ARG A 327 24.48 -11.83 -5.99
N VAL A 328 23.81 -12.45 -6.97
CA VAL A 328 23.88 -13.90 -7.16
C VAL A 328 25.27 -14.29 -7.69
N GLY A 329 26.02 -15.07 -6.90
CA GLY A 329 27.33 -15.64 -7.27
C GLY A 329 28.55 -14.93 -6.67
N GLU A 330 28.35 -13.99 -5.75
CA GLU A 330 29.41 -13.23 -5.06
C GLU A 330 29.35 -13.46 -3.54
N PRO A 331 30.36 -13.04 -2.75
CA PRO A 331 30.27 -13.05 -1.30
C PRO A 331 29.02 -12.25 -0.87
N VAL A 332 28.08 -12.95 -0.24
CA VAL A 332 26.79 -12.42 0.17
C VAL A 332 26.78 -12.19 1.67
N LEU A 333 26.09 -11.12 2.10
CA LEU A 333 25.87 -10.81 3.51
C LEU A 333 25.15 -11.95 4.25
N PHE A 334 24.22 -12.63 3.57
CA PHE A 334 23.51 -13.80 4.08
C PHE A 334 23.98 -15.04 3.34
N SER A 335 24.44 -16.05 4.09
CA SER A 335 24.72 -17.37 3.52
C SER A 335 23.47 -17.99 2.89
N LEU A 336 23.66 -18.90 1.93
CA LEU A 336 22.57 -19.65 1.32
C LEU A 336 21.71 -20.39 2.36
N GLY A 337 22.31 -20.86 3.45
CA GLY A 337 21.57 -21.49 4.56
C GLY A 337 20.65 -20.50 5.27
N GLN A 338 21.13 -19.28 5.54
CA GLN A 338 20.33 -18.22 6.17
C GLN A 338 19.17 -17.78 5.27
N ILE A 339 19.38 -17.60 3.97
CA ILE A 339 18.29 -17.20 3.05
C ILE A 339 17.23 -18.29 2.92
N ARG A 340 17.62 -19.57 2.90
CA ARG A 340 16.65 -20.69 2.93
C ARG A 340 15.84 -20.71 4.22
N ASP A 341 16.48 -20.45 5.36
CA ASP A 341 15.79 -20.37 6.65
C ASP A 341 14.79 -19.20 6.67
N VAL A 342 15.20 -18.02 6.17
CA VAL A 342 14.31 -16.86 5.99
C VAL A 342 13.11 -17.21 5.10
N GLY A 343 13.35 -17.89 3.96
CA GLY A 343 12.28 -18.32 3.06
C GLY A 343 11.27 -19.27 3.72
N ARG A 344 11.76 -20.23 4.52
CA ARG A 344 10.89 -21.13 5.30
C ARG A 344 10.05 -20.38 6.32
N ARG A 345 10.68 -19.56 7.17
CA ARG A 345 9.98 -18.78 8.21
C ARG A 345 8.96 -17.83 7.59
N LEU A 346 9.30 -17.21 6.46
CA LEU A 346 8.38 -16.38 5.70
C LEU A 346 7.15 -17.16 5.25
N MET A 347 7.32 -18.37 4.70
CA MET A 347 6.18 -19.22 4.33
C MET A 347 5.32 -19.60 5.53
N ASP A 348 5.92 -19.90 6.68
CA ASP A 348 5.18 -20.24 7.90
C ASP A 348 4.33 -19.06 8.38
N ILE A 349 4.91 -17.84 8.41
CA ILE A 349 4.18 -16.61 8.76
C ILE A 349 3.04 -16.37 7.76
N LEU A 350 3.30 -16.50 6.45
CA LEU A 350 2.29 -16.28 5.42
C LEU A 350 1.12 -17.27 5.53
N TYR A 351 1.43 -18.55 5.76
CA TYR A 351 0.42 -19.57 5.97
C TYR A 351 -0.46 -19.22 7.17
N ARG A 352 0.14 -18.94 8.34
CA ARG A 352 -0.62 -18.56 9.55
C ARG A 352 -1.44 -17.29 9.35
N SER A 353 -0.84 -16.25 8.79
CA SER A 353 -1.49 -14.94 8.65
C SER A 353 -2.68 -14.96 7.69
N ILE A 354 -2.59 -15.75 6.61
CA ILE A 354 -3.66 -15.86 5.61
C ILE A 354 -4.76 -16.83 6.06
N THR A 355 -4.41 -17.94 6.70
CA THR A 355 -5.40 -18.94 7.13
C THR A 355 -6.10 -18.57 8.44
N GLY A 356 -5.37 -17.96 9.39
CA GLY A 356 -5.89 -17.57 10.70
C GLY A 356 -6.24 -16.09 10.83
N GLY A 357 -5.96 -15.27 9.80
CA GLY A 357 -6.20 -13.83 9.82
C GLY A 357 -7.55 -13.40 9.21
N PRO A 358 -7.88 -12.10 9.32
CA PRO A 358 -9.12 -11.55 8.78
C PRO A 358 -9.19 -11.61 7.24
N LEU A 359 -10.40 -11.52 6.73
CA LEU A 359 -10.67 -11.46 5.29
C LEU A 359 -9.89 -10.29 4.65
N GLY A 360 -9.12 -10.58 3.60
CA GLY A 360 -8.27 -9.59 2.91
C GLY A 360 -6.80 -9.54 3.38
N GLN A 361 -6.37 -10.36 4.33
CA GLN A 361 -4.93 -10.43 4.69
C GLN A 361 -4.06 -10.85 3.50
N ALA A 362 -4.53 -11.76 2.65
CA ALA A 362 -3.84 -12.14 1.42
C ALA A 362 -3.52 -10.92 0.53
N ASP A 363 -4.41 -9.93 0.45
CA ASP A 363 -4.19 -8.71 -0.34
C ASP A 363 -2.98 -7.90 0.18
N ARG A 364 -2.72 -7.91 1.51
CA ARG A 364 -1.56 -7.21 2.11
C ARG A 364 -0.26 -7.98 1.92
N MET A 365 -0.36 -9.29 1.73
CA MET A 365 0.76 -10.23 1.62
C MET A 365 1.19 -10.51 0.17
N GLN A 366 0.63 -9.85 -0.84
CA GLN A 366 0.94 -10.09 -2.26
C GLN A 366 2.45 -10.06 -2.54
N TRP A 367 3.14 -9.02 -2.05
CA TRP A 367 4.57 -8.84 -2.28
C TRP A 367 5.43 -9.88 -1.53
N PRO A 368 5.22 -10.14 -0.24
CA PRO A 368 5.86 -11.26 0.45
C PRO A 368 5.59 -12.65 -0.17
N LEU A 369 4.36 -12.94 -0.59
CA LEU A 369 3.98 -14.20 -1.25
C LEU A 369 4.83 -14.46 -2.50
N PHE A 370 5.04 -13.42 -3.31
CA PHE A 370 5.87 -13.48 -4.52
C PHE A 370 7.31 -13.91 -4.20
N TRP A 371 7.95 -13.29 -3.20
CA TRP A 371 9.33 -13.62 -2.84
C TRP A 371 9.48 -14.97 -2.15
N ALA A 372 8.53 -15.34 -1.31
CA ALA A 372 8.61 -16.56 -0.51
C ALA A 372 8.70 -17.80 -1.42
N VAL A 373 7.83 -17.89 -2.42
CA VAL A 373 7.78 -19.05 -3.33
C VAL A 373 8.96 -19.10 -4.30
N ILE A 374 9.49 -17.93 -4.71
CA ILE A 374 10.70 -17.82 -5.54
C ILE A 374 11.92 -18.42 -4.84
N GLU A 375 11.94 -18.40 -3.50
CA GLU A 375 13.02 -18.95 -2.69
C GLU A 375 12.81 -20.40 -2.29
N THR A 376 11.60 -20.79 -1.86
CA THR A 376 11.34 -22.15 -1.35
C THR A 376 11.32 -23.23 -2.42
N ARG A 377 11.02 -22.90 -3.68
CA ARG A 377 10.94 -23.84 -4.82
C ARG A 377 9.99 -25.03 -4.60
N ASP A 378 9.07 -24.94 -3.65
CA ASP A 378 8.13 -26.01 -3.34
C ASP A 378 6.89 -25.90 -4.24
N ILE A 379 6.72 -26.89 -5.12
CA ILE A 379 5.62 -26.98 -6.09
C ILE A 379 4.25 -27.07 -5.40
N VAL A 380 4.17 -27.71 -4.23
CA VAL A 380 2.91 -27.83 -3.47
C VAL A 380 2.53 -26.48 -2.91
N HIS A 381 3.45 -25.79 -2.22
CA HIS A 381 3.19 -24.45 -1.71
C HIS A 381 2.87 -23.45 -2.83
N GLU A 382 3.56 -23.55 -3.97
CA GLU A 382 3.27 -22.74 -5.15
C GLU A 382 1.83 -22.90 -5.64
N LYS A 383 1.43 -24.13 -5.96
CA LYS A 383 0.13 -24.41 -6.62
C LYS A 383 -1.04 -24.40 -5.65
N GLU A 384 -0.86 -25.00 -4.49
CA GLU A 384 -1.95 -25.24 -3.55
C GLU A 384 -2.19 -24.07 -2.59
N PHE A 385 -1.22 -23.17 -2.45
CA PHE A 385 -1.30 -22.03 -1.55
C PHE A 385 -1.04 -20.70 -2.25
N VAL A 386 0.19 -20.43 -2.72
CA VAL A 386 0.59 -19.08 -3.16
C VAL A 386 -0.22 -18.58 -4.35
N LEU A 387 -0.32 -19.36 -5.42
CA LEU A 387 -1.06 -18.95 -6.62
C LEU A 387 -2.57 -18.77 -6.36
N LYS A 388 -3.14 -19.45 -5.36
CA LYS A 388 -4.55 -19.28 -4.96
C LYS A 388 -4.80 -17.99 -4.18
N HIS A 389 -3.76 -17.44 -3.55
CA HIS A 389 -3.85 -16.25 -2.72
C HIS A 389 -3.25 -15.00 -3.36
N LEU A 390 -2.63 -15.10 -4.54
CA LEU A 390 -2.26 -13.95 -5.35
C LEU A 390 -3.48 -13.40 -6.08
N SER A 391 -3.99 -12.26 -5.60
CA SER A 391 -5.11 -11.53 -6.18
C SER A 391 -4.68 -10.65 -7.36
N ASN A 392 -3.39 -10.31 -7.44
CA ASN A 392 -2.83 -9.55 -8.56
C ASN A 392 -2.39 -10.52 -9.67
N HIS A 393 -3.17 -10.59 -10.75
CA HIS A 393 -2.91 -11.42 -11.92
C HIS A 393 -1.60 -11.08 -12.64
N TYR A 394 -1.16 -9.82 -12.67
CA TYR A 394 0.16 -9.46 -13.20
C TYR A 394 1.27 -10.07 -12.36
N LEU A 395 1.15 -9.96 -11.04
CA LEU A 395 2.13 -10.53 -10.12
C LEU A 395 2.15 -12.07 -10.20
N ALA A 396 0.98 -12.70 -10.37
CA ALA A 396 0.87 -14.14 -10.57
C ALA A 396 1.46 -14.60 -11.93
N ALA A 397 1.26 -13.82 -12.99
CA ALA A 397 1.83 -14.08 -14.31
C ALA A 397 3.36 -13.94 -14.30
N ALA A 398 3.88 -12.85 -13.73
CA ALA A 398 5.32 -12.62 -13.54
C ALA A 398 5.94 -13.74 -12.71
N LEU A 399 5.28 -14.13 -11.60
CA LEU A 399 5.74 -15.24 -10.77
C LEU A 399 5.85 -16.54 -11.57
N THR A 400 4.83 -16.85 -12.35
CA THR A 400 4.81 -18.06 -13.19
C THR A 400 5.95 -18.06 -14.20
N ALA A 401 6.27 -16.90 -14.78
CA ALA A 401 7.39 -16.73 -15.70
C ALA A 401 8.75 -16.91 -15.00
N VAL A 402 8.96 -16.27 -13.85
CA VAL A 402 10.17 -16.41 -13.03
C VAL A 402 10.42 -17.86 -12.65
N LEU A 403 9.40 -18.55 -12.11
CA LEU A 403 9.53 -19.95 -11.68
C LEU A 403 9.81 -20.88 -12.87
N ARG A 404 9.24 -20.60 -14.05
CA ARG A 404 9.53 -21.35 -15.27
C ARG A 404 11.00 -21.19 -15.68
N GLU A 405 11.53 -19.98 -15.70
CA GLU A 405 12.92 -19.70 -16.07
C GLU A 405 13.91 -20.30 -15.05
N GLN A 406 13.60 -20.23 -13.75
CA GLN A 406 14.40 -20.89 -12.70
C GLN A 406 14.44 -22.42 -12.86
N ARG A 407 13.33 -23.05 -13.25
CA ARG A 407 13.28 -24.51 -13.50
C ARG A 407 14.06 -24.92 -14.74
N GLN A 408 14.01 -24.10 -15.80
CA GLN A 408 14.75 -24.36 -17.04
C GLN A 408 16.26 -24.23 -16.84
N THR A 409 16.70 -23.25 -16.06
CA THR A 409 18.12 -22.98 -15.81
C THR A 409 18.70 -23.77 -14.62
N GLY A 410 17.85 -24.22 -13.70
CA GLY A 410 18.24 -24.83 -12.42
C GLY A 410 18.81 -23.83 -11.39
N GLN A 411 18.94 -22.56 -11.75
CA GLN A 411 19.64 -21.54 -10.97
C GLN A 411 18.70 -20.50 -10.35
N PRO A 412 19.05 -19.92 -9.19
CA PRO A 412 18.34 -18.74 -8.67
C PRO A 412 18.48 -17.56 -9.63
N MET A 413 17.36 -16.89 -9.94
CA MET A 413 17.39 -15.68 -10.75
C MET A 413 17.80 -14.45 -9.93
N ARG A 414 18.56 -13.57 -10.57
CA ARG A 414 18.96 -12.26 -10.04
C ARG A 414 17.77 -11.31 -9.98
N ALA A 415 17.78 -10.41 -8.99
CA ALA A 415 16.72 -9.41 -8.78
C ALA A 415 16.48 -8.53 -10.03
N ALA A 416 17.55 -8.10 -10.71
CA ALA A 416 17.46 -7.32 -11.94
C ALA A 416 16.66 -8.05 -13.04
N ARG A 417 16.92 -9.35 -13.22
CA ARG A 417 16.21 -10.17 -14.21
C ARG A 417 14.76 -10.43 -13.82
N ILE A 418 14.49 -10.62 -12.52
CA ILE A 418 13.11 -10.76 -12.00
C ILE A 418 12.31 -9.48 -12.27
N ARG A 419 12.93 -8.31 -12.13
CA ARG A 419 12.31 -7.00 -12.39
C ARG A 419 11.98 -6.75 -13.88
N GLU A 420 12.72 -7.35 -14.80
CA GLU A 420 12.47 -7.23 -16.25
C GLU A 420 11.26 -8.05 -16.73
N ILE A 421 10.87 -9.06 -15.96
CA ILE A 421 9.76 -9.99 -16.25
C ILE A 421 8.48 -9.44 -15.65
#